data_AF-M7BXD8-F1
#
_entry.id   AF-M7BXD8-F1
#
_cell.length_a   1.000
_cell.length_b   1.000
_cell.length_c   1.000
_cell.angle_alpha   90.00
_cell.angle_beta   90.00
_cell.angle_gamma   90.00
#
_symmetry.space_group_name_H-M   'P 1'
#
loop_
_entity.id
_entity.type
_entity.pdbx_description
1 polymer ?
#
loop_
_entity_poly.entity_id
_entity_poly.type
_entity_poly.pdbx_seq_one_letter_code
_entity_poly.pdbx_strand_id
1 'polypeptide(L)'
;MERALGEYYNAYESCLAGCEGAYELREFKDFYPAIADHFVDVLQCKVDCEADLTPNVGGYFVEKFVATMYHYLQFAYYKLNDVKNAVQSVSSYMLFDPADEVMQQNLVYYRFYRERWHLEDEDFSPRPEALQYHNQTAVQKKLLDFAKQYLQADDEMELAAGVEPDGQDLPSDSEFEGQGDYEEGFFAEWWQEPKSKGDKADQGY
;
A
#
# COMPACT_ATOMS: atom_id res chain seq x y z
N MET A 1 -26.00 -11.41 5.73
CA MET A 1 -24.83 -10.67 6.20
C MET A 1 -23.54 -11.42 5.89
N GLU A 2 -23.37 -12.68 6.32
CA GLU A 2 -22.14 -13.47 6.01
C GLU A 2 -21.77 -13.47 4.52
N ARG A 3 -22.74 -13.81 3.65
CA ARG A 3 -22.52 -13.78 2.21
C ARG A 3 -22.19 -12.38 1.68
N ALA A 4 -22.79 -11.33 2.25
CA ALA A 4 -22.55 -9.96 1.82
C ALA A 4 -21.13 -9.48 2.17
N LEU A 5 -20.61 -9.90 3.33
CA LEU A 5 -19.23 -9.63 3.73
C LEU A 5 -18.24 -10.32 2.77
N GLY A 6 -18.49 -11.58 2.41
CA GLY A 6 -17.67 -12.30 1.42
C GLY A 6 -17.68 -11.62 0.05
N GLU A 7 -18.86 -11.24 -0.46
CA GLU A 7 -18.97 -10.51 -1.73
C GLU A 7 -18.29 -9.13 -1.67
N TYR A 8 -18.35 -8.44 -0.53
CA TYR A 8 -17.65 -7.18 -0.34
C TYR A 8 -16.13 -7.36 -0.48
N TYR A 9 -15.55 -8.38 0.15
CA TYR A 9 -14.11 -8.64 0.01
C TYR A 9 -13.72 -8.99 -1.43
N ASN A 10 -14.52 -9.79 -2.13
CA ASN A 10 -14.29 -10.07 -3.55
C ASN A 10 -14.34 -8.79 -4.41
N ALA A 11 -15.30 -7.90 -4.13
CA ALA A 11 -15.42 -6.62 -4.83
C ALA A 11 -14.24 -5.70 -4.50
N TYR A 12 -13.76 -5.70 -3.26
CA TYR A 12 -12.57 -4.98 -2.83
C TYR A 12 -11.32 -5.45 -3.56
N GLU A 13 -11.07 -6.77 -3.61
CA GLU A 13 -9.95 -7.34 -4.37
C GLU A 13 -10.03 -7.00 -5.86
N SER A 14 -11.22 -7.04 -6.43
CA SER A 14 -11.45 -6.65 -7.83
C SER A 14 -11.15 -5.16 -8.08
N CYS A 15 -11.53 -4.29 -7.14
CA CYS A 15 -11.21 -2.86 -7.21
C CYS A 15 -9.69 -2.63 -7.16
N LEU A 16 -9.00 -3.29 -6.24
CA LEU A 16 -7.54 -3.19 -6.12
C LEU A 16 -6.81 -3.65 -7.38
N ALA A 17 -7.25 -4.74 -7.99
CA ALA A 17 -6.71 -5.23 -9.26
C ALA A 17 -6.98 -4.25 -10.41
N GLY A 18 -8.15 -3.58 -10.41
CA GLY A 18 -8.50 -2.56 -11.39
C GLY A 18 -7.62 -1.31 -11.34
N CYS A 19 -7.04 -0.99 -10.18
CA CYS A 19 -6.15 0.16 -10.02
C CYS A 19 -4.76 -0.02 -10.65
N GLU A 20 -4.32 -1.24 -10.96
CA GLU A 20 -2.99 -1.51 -11.56
C GLU A 20 -2.99 -1.37 -13.10
N GLY A 21 -3.92 -0.58 -13.64
CA GLY A 21 -4.12 -0.37 -15.06
C GLY A 21 -3.06 0.52 -15.73
N ALA A 22 -3.24 0.73 -17.04
CA ALA A 22 -2.36 1.57 -17.84
C ALA A 22 -2.39 3.04 -17.36
N TYR A 23 -1.21 3.64 -17.19
CA TYR A 23 -1.06 5.04 -16.87
C TYR A 23 -1.05 5.90 -18.12
N GLU A 24 -1.92 6.89 -18.18
CA GLU A 24 -1.82 7.95 -19.18
C GLU A 24 -0.83 9.01 -18.69
N LEU A 25 0.34 9.07 -19.31
CA LEU A 25 1.34 10.11 -19.05
C LEU A 25 0.73 11.48 -19.39
N ARG A 26 0.31 12.22 -18.36
CA ARG A 26 -0.26 13.57 -18.50
C ARG A 26 0.81 14.61 -18.85
N GLU A 27 2.01 14.40 -18.36
CA GLU A 27 3.16 15.30 -18.53
C GLU A 27 4.38 14.51 -18.99
N PHE A 28 5.20 15.13 -19.84
CA PHE A 28 6.49 14.55 -20.21
C PHE A 28 7.48 14.76 -19.07
N LYS A 29 7.57 13.77 -18.19
CA LYS A 29 8.58 13.70 -17.13
C LYS A 29 9.62 12.66 -17.48
N ASP A 30 10.81 12.77 -16.87
CA ASP A 30 11.80 11.72 -16.89
C ASP A 30 11.24 10.42 -16.30
N PHE A 31 11.87 9.30 -16.65
CA PHE A 31 11.38 7.96 -16.31
C PHE A 31 11.09 7.77 -14.81
N TYR A 32 11.98 8.23 -13.92
CA TYR A 32 11.82 8.03 -12.48
C TYR A 32 10.66 8.85 -11.87
N PRO A 33 10.56 10.18 -12.08
CA PRO A 33 9.39 10.94 -11.63
C PRO A 33 8.07 10.45 -12.24
N ALA A 34 8.05 10.07 -13.52
CA ALA A 34 6.85 9.54 -14.17
C ALA A 34 6.34 8.26 -13.49
N ILE A 35 7.27 7.38 -13.09
CA ILE A 35 6.94 6.17 -12.35
C ILE A 35 6.49 6.47 -10.92
N ALA A 36 7.14 7.42 -10.24
CA ALA A 36 6.76 7.83 -8.88
C ALA A 36 5.32 8.38 -8.85
N ASP A 37 4.97 9.26 -9.79
CA ASP A 37 3.60 9.77 -9.95
C ASP A 37 2.60 8.65 -10.20
N HIS A 38 2.93 7.74 -11.12
CA HIS A 38 2.07 6.60 -11.39
C HIS A 38 1.83 5.75 -10.12
N PHE A 39 2.87 5.50 -9.32
CA PHE A 39 2.71 4.78 -8.05
C PHE A 39 1.81 5.53 -7.07
N VAL A 40 1.93 6.85 -6.97
CA VAL A 40 1.07 7.68 -6.11
C VAL A 40 -0.39 7.56 -6.57
N ASP A 41 -0.65 7.64 -7.87
CA ASP A 41 -2.00 7.53 -8.45
C ASP A 41 -2.60 6.14 -8.23
N VAL A 42 -1.81 5.07 -8.42
CA VAL A 42 -2.24 3.69 -8.12
C VAL A 42 -2.57 3.54 -6.64
N LEU A 43 -1.74 4.09 -5.74
CA LEU A 43 -2.00 4.03 -4.30
C LEU A 43 -3.25 4.82 -3.91
N GLN A 44 -3.46 5.98 -4.52
CA GLN A 44 -4.66 6.79 -4.31
C GLN A 44 -5.91 6.00 -4.71
N CYS A 45 -5.93 5.43 -5.92
CA CYS A 45 -7.02 4.57 -6.38
C CYS A 45 -7.29 3.40 -5.42
N LYS A 46 -6.23 2.72 -4.94
CA LYS A 46 -6.36 1.59 -4.00
C LYS A 46 -6.97 2.00 -2.67
N VAL A 47 -6.62 3.18 -2.15
CA VAL A 47 -7.20 3.71 -0.90
C VAL A 47 -8.66 4.15 -1.11
N ASP A 48 -8.99 4.70 -2.28
CA ASP A 48 -10.34 5.16 -2.61
C ASP A 48 -11.34 4.02 -2.82
N CYS A 49 -10.87 2.79 -3.08
CA CYS A 49 -11.72 1.59 -3.19
C CYS A 49 -12.68 1.41 -2.00
N GLU A 50 -12.28 1.75 -0.76
CA GLU A 50 -13.16 1.66 0.42
C GLU A 50 -14.35 2.65 0.31
N ALA A 51 -14.08 3.87 -0.18
CA ALA A 51 -15.10 4.88 -0.37
C ALA A 51 -16.00 4.55 -1.56
N ASP A 52 -15.44 4.08 -2.67
CA ASP A 52 -16.17 3.73 -3.90
C ASP A 52 -17.12 2.53 -3.69
N LEU A 53 -16.73 1.57 -2.86
CA LEU A 53 -17.56 0.41 -2.52
C LEU A 53 -18.60 0.71 -1.44
N THR A 54 -18.54 1.88 -0.79
CA THR A 54 -19.52 2.26 0.22
C THR A 54 -20.85 2.64 -0.44
N PRO A 55 -21.95 1.91 -0.15
CA PRO A 55 -23.22 2.17 -0.81
C PRO A 55 -23.82 3.50 -0.33
N ASN A 56 -24.44 4.22 -1.27
CA ASN A 56 -25.28 5.37 -0.97
C ASN A 56 -26.73 4.90 -0.75
N VAL A 57 -27.22 5.06 0.47
CA VAL A 57 -28.59 4.70 0.84
C VAL A 57 -29.40 5.98 1.01
N GLY A 58 -30.23 6.30 0.03
CA GLY A 58 -31.16 7.42 0.11
C GLY A 58 -30.50 8.81 0.21
N GLY A 59 -29.27 8.95 -0.29
CA GLY A 59 -28.50 10.21 -0.25
C GLY A 59 -27.44 10.27 0.85
N TYR A 60 -27.34 9.24 1.70
CA TYR A 60 -26.36 9.17 2.79
C TYR A 60 -25.38 8.02 2.55
N PHE A 61 -24.09 8.31 2.71
CA PHE A 61 -23.06 7.29 2.72
C PHE A 61 -23.00 6.62 4.09
N VAL A 62 -22.86 5.30 4.09
CA VAL A 62 -22.72 4.53 5.33
C VAL A 62 -21.30 4.69 5.84
N GLU A 63 -21.12 5.39 6.96
CA GLU A 63 -19.82 5.45 7.62
C GLU A 63 -19.40 4.07 8.14
N LYS A 64 -18.10 3.76 8.04
CA LYS A 64 -17.50 2.52 8.58
C LYS A 64 -18.28 1.27 8.12
N PHE A 65 -18.47 1.13 6.81
CA PHE A 65 -19.34 0.09 6.23
C PHE A 65 -18.98 -1.34 6.67
N VAL A 66 -17.69 -1.70 6.63
CA VAL A 66 -17.20 -3.02 7.05
C VAL A 66 -17.43 -3.26 8.55
N ALA A 67 -17.16 -2.26 9.40
CA ALA A 67 -17.45 -2.34 10.82
C ALA A 67 -18.94 -2.59 11.05
N THR A 68 -19.80 -1.84 10.35
CA THR A 68 -21.25 -2.00 10.43
C THR A 68 -21.72 -3.42 10.04
N MET A 69 -21.08 -4.06 9.05
CA MET A 69 -21.36 -5.47 8.73
C MET A 69 -21.07 -6.40 9.91
N TYR A 70 -19.93 -6.23 10.60
CA TYR A 70 -19.58 -7.02 11.78
C TYR A 70 -20.50 -6.77 12.97
N HIS A 71 -20.97 -5.53 13.16
CA HIS A 71 -21.97 -5.21 14.18
C HIS A 71 -23.28 -5.99 13.95
N TYR A 72 -23.80 -5.99 12.73
CA TYR A 72 -25.01 -6.76 12.40
C TYR A 72 -24.79 -8.28 12.48
N LEU A 73 -23.60 -8.76 12.10
CA LEU A 73 -23.24 -10.18 12.25
C LEU A 73 -23.23 -10.61 13.71
N GLN A 74 -22.59 -9.84 14.58
CA GLN A 74 -22.61 -10.10 16.01
C GLN A 74 -24.04 -10.22 16.55
N PHE A 75 -24.90 -9.26 16.22
CA PHE A 75 -26.27 -9.26 16.71
C PHE A 75 -27.03 -10.49 16.20
N ALA A 76 -26.87 -10.84 14.92
CA ALA A 76 -27.51 -12.03 14.34
C ALA A 76 -27.04 -13.32 15.03
N TYR A 77 -25.73 -13.50 15.22
CA TYR A 77 -25.16 -14.67 15.89
C TYR A 77 -25.60 -14.78 17.35
N TYR A 78 -25.65 -13.66 18.05
CA TYR A 78 -26.18 -13.62 19.42
C TYR A 78 -27.64 -14.08 19.49
N LYS A 79 -28.49 -13.63 18.55
CA LYS A 79 -29.90 -14.06 18.48
C LYS A 79 -30.06 -15.53 18.09
N LEU A 80 -29.11 -16.09 17.35
CA LEU A 80 -29.05 -17.52 17.00
C LEU A 80 -28.40 -18.38 18.10
N ASN A 81 -28.03 -17.79 19.24
CA ASN A 81 -27.35 -18.45 20.36
C ASN A 81 -25.96 -19.02 19.99
N ASP A 82 -25.36 -18.51 18.93
CA ASP A 82 -24.02 -18.86 18.48
C ASP A 82 -23.04 -17.78 18.95
N VAL A 83 -22.67 -17.85 20.24
CA VAL A 83 -21.88 -16.79 20.85
C VAL A 83 -20.42 -16.80 20.44
N LYS A 84 -19.86 -17.95 20.04
CA LYS A 84 -18.48 -18.01 19.53
C LYS A 84 -18.30 -17.11 18.32
N ASN A 85 -19.17 -17.28 17.32
CA ASN A 85 -19.14 -16.42 16.14
C ASN A 85 -19.52 -14.97 16.44
N ALA A 86 -20.41 -14.75 17.43
CA ALA A 86 -20.74 -13.40 17.88
C ALA A 86 -19.52 -12.68 18.48
N VAL A 87 -18.75 -13.34 19.35
CA VAL A 87 -17.54 -12.79 19.98
C VAL A 87 -16.49 -12.47 18.93
N GLN A 88 -16.20 -13.40 18.03
CA GLN A 88 -15.26 -13.16 16.92
C GLN A 88 -15.67 -11.97 16.07
N SER A 89 -16.98 -11.77 15.84
CA SER A 89 -17.50 -10.63 15.09
C SER A 89 -17.31 -9.31 15.83
N VAL A 90 -17.47 -9.27 17.17
CA VAL A 90 -17.11 -8.08 17.97
C VAL A 90 -15.62 -7.81 17.90
N SER A 91 -14.80 -8.84 18.07
CA SER A 91 -13.35 -8.67 18.02
C SER A 91 -12.90 -8.12 16.67
N SER A 92 -13.50 -8.59 15.57
CA SER A 92 -13.29 -8.03 14.23
C SER A 92 -13.76 -6.58 14.11
N TYR A 93 -14.91 -6.22 14.68
CA TYR A 93 -15.40 -4.83 14.70
C TYR A 93 -14.38 -3.88 15.34
N MET A 94 -13.79 -4.30 16.46
CA MET A 94 -12.86 -3.48 17.25
C MET A 94 -11.55 -3.15 16.51
N LEU A 95 -11.24 -3.84 15.42
CA LEU A 95 -10.13 -3.45 14.53
C LEU A 95 -10.41 -2.14 13.80
N PHE A 96 -11.66 -1.89 13.44
CA PHE A 96 -12.06 -0.74 12.62
C PHE A 96 -12.47 0.46 13.47
N ASP A 97 -13.14 0.21 14.60
CA ASP A 97 -13.60 1.28 15.49
C ASP A 97 -13.40 0.89 16.96
N PRO A 98 -12.17 1.00 17.48
CA PRO A 98 -11.89 0.70 18.88
C PRO A 98 -12.51 1.72 19.84
N ALA A 99 -12.97 2.87 19.37
CA ALA A 99 -13.53 3.95 20.18
C ALA A 99 -15.04 3.79 20.49
N ASP A 100 -15.74 2.84 19.84
CA ASP A 100 -17.16 2.60 20.09
C ASP A 100 -17.39 2.01 21.49
N GLU A 101 -17.98 2.81 22.38
CA GLU A 101 -18.31 2.43 23.75
C GLU A 101 -19.28 1.23 23.81
N VAL A 102 -20.21 1.11 22.86
CA VAL A 102 -21.21 0.04 22.85
C VAL A 102 -20.53 -1.30 22.55
N MET A 103 -19.62 -1.33 21.58
CA MET A 103 -18.87 -2.56 21.26
C MET A 103 -17.85 -2.92 22.34
N GLN A 104 -17.22 -1.94 22.99
CA GLN A 104 -16.40 -2.20 24.18
C GLN A 104 -17.20 -2.87 25.29
N GLN A 105 -18.40 -2.36 25.59
CA GLN A 105 -19.29 -2.96 26.58
C GLN A 105 -19.70 -4.39 26.20
N ASN A 106 -19.96 -4.64 24.92
CA ASN A 106 -20.26 -5.99 24.43
C ASN A 106 -19.09 -6.96 24.62
N LEU A 107 -17.85 -6.55 24.36
CA LEU A 107 -16.68 -7.38 24.67
C LEU A 107 -16.57 -7.71 26.16
N VAL A 108 -16.77 -6.71 27.03
CA VAL A 108 -16.73 -6.92 28.48
C VAL A 108 -17.83 -7.89 28.91
N TYR A 109 -19.04 -7.76 28.34
CA TYR A 109 -20.14 -8.68 28.57
C TYR A 109 -19.77 -10.12 28.20
N TYR A 110 -19.20 -10.35 27.02
CA TYR A 110 -18.80 -11.70 26.59
C TYR A 110 -17.66 -12.27 27.44
N ARG A 111 -16.68 -11.44 27.82
CA ARG A 111 -15.60 -11.85 28.73
C ARG A 111 -16.11 -12.24 30.11
N PHE A 112 -17.08 -11.50 30.64
CA PHE A 112 -17.67 -11.78 31.95
C PHE A 112 -18.41 -13.13 31.96
N TYR A 113 -19.14 -13.45 30.89
CA TYR A 113 -19.88 -14.70 30.77
C TYR A 113 -19.08 -15.85 30.12
N ARG A 114 -17.75 -15.73 29.98
CA ARG A 114 -16.91 -16.72 29.26
C ARG A 114 -17.12 -18.17 29.74
N GLU A 115 -17.21 -18.38 31.05
CA GLU A 115 -17.36 -19.72 31.64
C GLU A 115 -18.74 -20.31 31.34
N ARG A 116 -19.77 -19.47 31.36
CA ARG A 116 -21.16 -19.88 31.09
C ARG A 116 -21.36 -20.33 29.64
N TRP A 117 -20.62 -19.73 28.71
CA TRP A 117 -20.74 -19.99 27.28
C TRP A 117 -19.60 -20.85 26.73
N HIS A 118 -18.71 -21.36 27.61
CA HIS A 118 -17.55 -22.17 27.25
C HIS A 118 -16.67 -21.50 26.18
N LEU A 119 -16.40 -20.21 26.38
CA LEU A 119 -15.55 -19.41 25.49
C LEU A 119 -14.07 -19.55 25.88
N GLU A 120 -13.24 -19.77 24.88
CA GLU A 120 -11.79 -19.82 25.00
C GLU A 120 -11.17 -18.47 24.65
N ASP A 121 -9.89 -18.26 24.96
CA ASP A 121 -9.23 -16.97 24.67
C ASP A 121 -9.08 -16.76 23.15
N GLU A 122 -8.98 -17.86 22.40
CA GLU A 122 -8.95 -17.91 20.94
C GLU A 122 -10.25 -17.39 20.31
N ASP A 123 -11.40 -17.58 20.97
CA ASP A 123 -12.70 -17.08 20.49
C ASP A 123 -12.77 -15.54 20.51
N PHE A 124 -11.90 -14.88 21.29
CA PHE A 124 -11.77 -13.43 21.33
C PHE A 124 -10.81 -12.88 20.26
N SER A 125 -10.17 -13.74 19.48
CA SER A 125 -9.39 -13.28 18.33
C SER A 125 -10.32 -12.79 17.20
N PRO A 126 -9.97 -11.68 16.52
CA PRO A 126 -10.70 -11.25 15.34
C PRO A 126 -10.55 -12.29 14.21
N ARG A 127 -11.54 -12.35 13.35
CA ARG A 127 -11.52 -13.25 12.19
C ARG A 127 -10.34 -12.96 11.25
N PRO A 128 -9.73 -13.98 10.64
CA PRO A 128 -8.54 -13.82 9.80
C PRO A 128 -8.79 -12.92 8.59
N GLU A 129 -9.97 -13.00 7.96
CA GLU A 129 -10.33 -12.15 6.83
C GLU A 129 -10.43 -10.66 7.22
N ALA A 130 -10.94 -10.36 8.43
CA ALA A 130 -11.00 -9.00 8.96
C ALA A 130 -9.59 -8.44 9.21
N LEU A 131 -8.73 -9.26 9.81
CA LEU A 131 -7.34 -8.91 10.08
C LEU A 131 -6.57 -8.64 8.79
N GLN A 132 -6.70 -9.50 7.79
CA GLN A 132 -6.05 -9.32 6.50
C GLN A 132 -6.49 -8.01 5.85
N TYR A 133 -7.79 -7.76 5.79
CA TYR A 133 -8.35 -6.53 5.22
C TYR A 133 -7.88 -5.28 5.97
N HIS A 134 -7.91 -5.29 7.31
CA HIS A 134 -7.42 -4.17 8.12
C HIS A 134 -5.93 -3.90 7.91
N ASN A 135 -5.10 -4.95 7.88
CA ASN A 135 -3.67 -4.80 7.67
C ASN A 135 -3.35 -4.24 6.28
N GLN A 136 -4.05 -4.73 5.25
CA GLN A 136 -3.86 -4.27 3.88
C GLN A 136 -4.26 -2.79 3.72
N THR A 137 -5.45 -2.40 4.19
CA THR A 137 -5.93 -1.02 4.13
C THR A 137 -5.04 -0.07 4.94
N ALA A 138 -4.61 -0.47 6.13
CA ALA A 138 -3.72 0.34 6.97
C ALA A 138 -2.34 0.55 6.32
N VAL A 139 -1.78 -0.48 5.67
CA VAL A 139 -0.51 -0.36 4.95
C VAL A 139 -0.66 0.54 3.72
N GLN A 140 -1.73 0.38 2.94
CA GLN A 140 -1.99 1.22 1.76
C GLN A 140 -2.12 2.70 2.12
N LYS A 141 -2.88 3.03 3.18
CA LYS A 141 -3.03 4.41 3.67
C LYS A 141 -1.68 5.00 4.10
N LYS A 142 -0.90 4.26 4.90
CA LYS A 142 0.44 4.69 5.34
C LYS A 142 1.40 4.92 4.16
N LEU A 143 1.34 4.04 3.15
CA LEU A 143 2.20 4.14 1.98
C LEU A 143 1.81 5.34 1.10
N LEU A 144 0.52 5.61 0.95
CA LEU A 144 0.01 6.80 0.26
C LEU A 144 0.42 8.09 0.99
N ASP A 145 0.30 8.13 2.31
CA ASP A 145 0.70 9.27 3.12
C ASP A 145 2.21 9.54 2.99
N PHE A 146 3.02 8.47 3.04
CA PHE A 146 4.45 8.54 2.79
C PHE A 146 4.74 9.08 1.37
N ALA A 147 4.09 8.53 0.35
CA ALA A 147 4.30 8.96 -1.03
C ALA A 147 3.96 10.45 -1.22
N LYS A 148 2.85 10.91 -0.64
CA LYS A 148 2.47 12.33 -0.69
C LYS A 148 3.44 13.26 0.06
N GLN A 149 4.07 12.78 1.12
CA GLN A 149 5.00 13.60 1.91
C GLN A 149 6.39 13.71 1.28
N TYR A 150 6.85 12.67 0.56
CA TYR A 150 8.26 12.56 0.13
C TYR A 150 8.46 12.44 -1.37
N LEU A 151 7.43 12.14 -2.16
CA LEU A 151 7.54 11.97 -3.63
C LEU A 151 6.85 13.09 -4.41
N GLN A 152 6.25 14.07 -3.73
CA GLN A 152 5.76 15.25 -4.44
C GLN A 152 6.96 15.98 -5.05
N ALA A 153 6.76 16.53 -6.25
CA ALA A 153 7.77 17.35 -6.90
C ALA A 153 8.18 18.43 -5.91
N ASP A 154 9.44 18.42 -5.52
CA ASP A 154 10.01 19.45 -4.70
C ASP A 154 9.66 20.80 -5.34
N ASP A 155 8.90 21.65 -4.63
CA ASP A 155 8.86 23.10 -4.87
C ASP A 155 10.23 23.72 -4.50
N GLU A 156 11.33 22.99 -4.73
CA GLU A 156 12.68 23.49 -4.63
C GLU A 156 12.91 24.38 -5.85
N MET A 157 12.61 25.65 -5.58
CA MET A 157 13.30 26.82 -6.11
C MET A 157 12.72 27.35 -7.43
N GLU A 158 11.65 28.14 -7.33
CA GLU A 158 11.74 29.45 -7.97
C GLU A 158 13.02 30.10 -7.42
N LEU A 159 14.12 29.97 -8.17
CA LEU A 159 15.22 30.91 -8.07
C LEU A 159 14.59 32.26 -8.36
N ALA A 160 14.14 32.97 -7.32
CA ALA A 160 13.96 34.41 -7.42
C ALA A 160 15.23 34.88 -8.10
N ALA A 161 15.09 35.52 -9.27
CA ALA A 161 16.20 36.02 -10.06
C ALA A 161 17.02 36.99 -9.20
N GLY A 162 17.89 36.41 -8.37
CA GLY A 162 18.79 37.09 -7.49
C GLY A 162 19.85 37.64 -8.41
N VAL A 163 19.90 38.97 -8.45
CA VAL A 163 20.88 39.77 -9.16
C VAL A 163 22.21 39.03 -9.28
N GLU A 164 22.59 38.73 -10.53
CA GLU A 164 23.92 38.24 -10.92
C GLU A 164 24.98 38.99 -10.09
N PRO A 165 25.75 38.31 -9.22
CA PRO A 165 26.87 38.95 -8.58
C PRO A 165 27.93 39.19 -9.66
N ASP A 166 28.09 40.47 -10.00
CA ASP A 166 29.16 40.97 -10.87
C ASP A 166 30.52 40.43 -10.38
N GLY A 167 31.15 39.60 -11.21
CA GLY A 167 32.59 39.36 -11.21
C GLY A 167 33.20 38.66 -9.98
N GLN A 168 32.90 37.37 -9.78
CA GLN A 168 33.84 36.50 -9.07
C GLN A 168 34.35 35.42 -10.02
N ASP A 169 35.67 35.43 -10.26
CA ASP A 169 36.39 34.46 -11.08
C ASP A 169 36.09 33.03 -10.60
N LEU A 170 35.22 32.33 -11.34
CA LEU A 170 35.01 30.90 -11.16
C LEU A 170 36.32 30.18 -11.54
N PRO A 171 36.78 29.20 -10.74
CA PRO A 171 37.95 28.40 -11.11
C PRO A 171 37.67 27.68 -12.44
N SER A 172 38.67 27.71 -13.32
CA SER A 172 38.56 27.14 -14.67
C SER A 172 38.61 25.61 -14.62
N ASP A 173 37.62 24.94 -15.22
CA ASP A 173 37.56 23.48 -15.41
C ASP A 173 38.61 22.94 -16.40
N SER A 174 39.56 23.78 -16.85
CA SER A 174 40.66 23.40 -17.76
C SER A 174 41.53 22.25 -17.24
N GLU A 175 41.53 21.98 -15.93
CA GLU A 175 42.24 20.83 -15.33
C GLU A 175 41.60 19.48 -15.69
N PHE A 176 40.35 19.47 -16.17
CA PHE A 176 39.59 18.27 -16.54
C PHE A 176 39.46 18.04 -18.06
N GLU A 177 39.98 18.96 -18.88
CA GLU A 177 39.89 18.89 -20.35
C GLU A 177 41.06 18.13 -21.02
N GLY A 178 41.97 17.56 -20.21
CA GLY A 178 43.01 16.67 -20.69
C GLY A 178 42.49 15.27 -21.01
N GLN A 179 43.16 14.56 -21.93
CA GLN A 179 42.95 13.13 -22.12
C GLN A 179 43.45 12.39 -20.87
N GLY A 180 42.53 12.11 -19.94
CA GLY A 180 42.85 11.49 -18.66
C GLY A 180 43.49 10.11 -18.84
N ASP A 181 44.47 9.80 -18.01
CA ASP A 181 45.11 8.48 -17.89
C ASP A 181 44.27 7.52 -17.03
N TYR A 182 42.93 7.67 -17.06
CA TYR A 182 42.05 6.76 -16.37
C TYR A 182 42.28 5.35 -16.94
N GLU A 183 42.95 4.50 -16.15
CA GLU A 183 43.14 3.11 -16.49
C GLU A 183 41.76 2.46 -16.67
N GLU A 184 41.35 2.21 -17.91
CA GLU A 184 40.19 1.39 -18.26
C GLU A 184 40.44 -0.11 -17.94
N GLY A 185 41.04 -0.40 -16.79
CA GLY A 185 41.59 -1.72 -16.47
C GLY A 185 40.64 -2.68 -15.77
N PHE A 186 39.50 -2.22 -15.23
CA PHE A 186 38.72 -3.07 -14.31
C PHE A 186 37.36 -3.56 -14.82
N PHE A 187 36.80 -2.97 -15.88
CA PHE A 187 35.44 -3.31 -16.33
C PHE A 187 35.35 -4.07 -17.67
N ALA A 188 36.47 -4.25 -18.38
CA ALA A 188 36.45 -4.82 -19.73
C ALA A 188 36.33 -6.38 -19.79
N GLU A 189 36.50 -7.08 -18.66
CA GLU A 189 36.57 -8.56 -18.65
C GLU A 189 35.26 -9.28 -18.30
N TRP A 190 34.22 -8.61 -17.80
CA TRP A 190 33.03 -9.30 -17.29
C TRP A 190 31.99 -9.69 -18.37
N TRP A 191 32.09 -9.14 -19.59
CA TRP A 191 31.13 -9.38 -20.68
C TRP A 191 31.69 -10.19 -21.86
N GLN A 192 32.88 -10.75 -21.73
CA GLN A 192 33.45 -11.59 -22.79
C GLN A 192 33.12 -13.06 -22.50
N GLU A 193 32.28 -13.66 -23.35
CA GLU A 193 31.91 -15.08 -23.26
C GLU A 193 33.17 -15.97 -23.17
N PRO A 194 33.20 -16.98 -22.28
CA PRO A 194 34.34 -17.88 -22.18
C PRO A 194 34.47 -18.71 -23.46
N LYS A 195 35.57 -18.51 -24.20
CA LYS A 195 35.91 -19.30 -25.39
C LYS A 195 35.87 -20.79 -25.07
N SER A 196 34.95 -21.52 -25.71
CA SER A 196 34.90 -22.98 -25.64
C SER A 196 36.16 -23.60 -26.22
N LYS A 197 36.69 -24.63 -25.57
CA LYS A 197 37.74 -25.54 -26.09
C LYS A 197 37.23 -26.23 -27.37
N GLY A 198 37.48 -25.64 -28.53
CA GLY A 198 37.01 -26.19 -29.80
C GLY A 198 37.79 -25.77 -31.04
N ASP A 199 38.36 -24.56 -31.08
CA ASP A 199 38.97 -24.06 -32.31
C ASP A 199 40.49 -24.20 -32.30
N LYS A 200 40.97 -25.40 -32.65
CA LYS A 200 42.26 -25.55 -33.31
C LYS A 200 42.01 -26.02 -34.74
N ALA A 201 42.16 -25.12 -35.70
CA ALA A 201 42.42 -25.46 -37.09
C ALA A 201 43.32 -24.40 -37.73
N ASP A 202 44.47 -24.89 -38.20
CA ASP A 202 45.38 -24.38 -39.22
C ASP A 202 45.99 -22.97 -39.10
N GLN A 203 47.32 -22.96 -38.91
CA GLN A 203 48.25 -22.50 -39.95
C GLN A 203 49.74 -22.76 -39.62
N GLY A 204 50.44 -23.40 -40.56
CA GLY A 204 51.87 -23.19 -40.85
C GLY A 204 52.83 -24.31 -40.43
N TYR A 205 53.22 -25.19 -41.37
CA TYR A 205 54.26 -24.94 -42.38
C TYR A 205 54.04 -25.80 -43.62
#